data_AF-A0A0B1S2L8-F1
#
_entry.id   AF-A0A0B1S2L8-F1
#
_cell.length_a   1.000
_cell.length_b   1.000
_cell.length_c   1.000
_cell.angle_alpha   90.00
_cell.angle_beta   90.00
_cell.angle_gamma   90.00
#
_symmetry.space_group_name_H-M   'P 1'
#
loop_
_entity.id
_entity.type
_entity.pdbx_description
1 polymer ?
#
loop_
_entity_poly.entity_id
_entity_poly.type
_entity_poly.pdbx_seq_one_letter_code
_entity_poly.pdbx_strand_id
1 'polypeptide(L)'
;MGENPPPDGKMFFSVERFDYTKGIKEKLAAYRRYFEKYPSRIGKDVLYQVYKFEEVEDFMVQVAVTNRRSVRTYEVYQDTCMDMAKKINADFRDPARPEWRPLVFQTEGL
;
A
#
# COMPACT_ATOMS: atom_id res chain seq x y z
N MET A 1 -5.69 13.13 2.07
CA MET A 1 -6.86 13.41 2.93
C MET A 1 -7.85 14.40 2.30
N GLY A 2 -7.58 15.00 1.14
CA GLY A 2 -8.40 16.08 0.56
C GLY A 2 -7.97 17.46 1.09
N GLU A 3 -8.47 18.54 0.48
CA GLU A 3 -8.12 19.92 0.86
C GLU A 3 -8.72 20.33 2.23
N ASN A 4 -9.85 19.73 2.62
CA ASN A 4 -10.51 20.01 3.89
C ASN A 4 -10.77 18.71 4.69
N PRO A 5 -9.76 18.19 5.41
CA PRO A 5 -9.91 16.96 6.18
C PRO A 5 -10.82 17.15 7.41
N PRO A 6 -11.59 16.12 7.82
CA PRO A 6 -12.34 16.12 9.06
C PRO A 6 -11.43 16.39 10.27
N PRO A 7 -11.90 17.16 11.28
CA PRO A 7 -11.09 17.50 12.45
C PRO A 7 -10.60 16.29 13.25
N ASP A 8 -11.35 15.18 13.20
CA ASP A 8 -11.01 13.92 13.86
C ASP A 8 -10.37 12.87 12.94
N GLY A 9 -10.00 13.26 11.71
CA GLY A 9 -9.32 12.41 10.74
C GLY A 9 -7.90 12.07 11.18
N LYS A 10 -7.49 10.83 10.97
CA LYS A 10 -6.15 10.34 11.29
C LYS A 10 -5.40 9.94 10.03
N MET A 11 -4.12 10.32 10.00
CA MET A 11 -3.19 9.86 8.98
C MET A 11 -2.31 8.76 9.55
N PHE A 12 -2.37 7.59 8.93
CA PHE A 12 -1.38 6.55 9.12
C PHE A 12 -0.30 6.76 8.05
N PHE A 13 0.96 6.82 8.47
CA PHE A 13 2.09 7.00 7.55
C PHE A 13 3.05 5.83 7.69
N SER A 14 3.43 5.23 6.57
CA SER A 14 4.35 4.10 6.53
C SER A 14 5.26 4.22 5.31
N VAL A 15 6.56 3.99 5.53
CA VAL A 15 7.59 3.97 4.49
C VAL A 15 8.36 2.68 4.63
N GLU A 16 8.35 1.85 3.59
CA GLU A 16 9.09 0.58 3.62
C GLU A 16 9.56 0.16 2.22
N ARG A 17 10.53 -0.75 2.16
CA ARG A 17 10.89 -1.39 0.88
C ARG A 17 9.75 -2.30 0.41
N PHE A 18 9.52 -2.38 -0.89
CA PHE A 18 8.51 -3.29 -1.45
C PHE A 18 9.02 -4.74 -1.49
N ASP A 19 9.14 -5.34 -0.31
CA ASP A 19 9.74 -6.67 -0.13
C ASP A 19 8.78 -7.60 0.64
N TYR A 20 8.85 -8.90 0.34
CA TYR A 20 7.93 -9.90 0.91
C TYR A 20 8.16 -10.16 2.40
N THR A 21 9.30 -9.73 2.97
CA THR A 21 9.58 -9.86 4.40
C THR A 21 8.92 -8.78 5.26
N LYS A 22 8.32 -7.75 4.64
CA LYS A 22 7.76 -6.59 5.36
C LYS A 22 6.32 -6.76 5.84
N GLY A 23 5.68 -7.87 5.53
CA GLY A 23 4.30 -8.15 5.97
C GLY A 23 3.28 -7.16 5.41
N ILE A 24 3.52 -6.68 4.18
CA ILE A 24 2.68 -5.66 3.52
C ILE A 24 1.26 -6.20 3.29
N LYS A 25 1.13 -7.48 2.90
CA LYS A 25 -0.16 -8.11 2.67
C LYS A 25 -1.02 -8.13 3.93
N GLU A 26 -0.42 -8.50 5.05
CA GLU A 26 -1.05 -8.56 6.36
C GLU A 26 -1.47 -7.15 6.82
N LYS A 27 -0.61 -6.14 6.58
CA LYS A 27 -0.92 -4.74 6.85
C LYS A 27 -2.12 -4.25 6.04
N LEU A 28 -2.15 -4.52 4.73
CA LEU A 28 -3.27 -4.17 3.86
C LEU A 28 -4.57 -4.89 4.28
N ALA A 29 -4.49 -6.17 4.63
CA ALA A 29 -5.63 -6.93 5.13
C ALA A 29 -6.16 -6.40 6.47
N ALA A 30 -5.25 -6.04 7.39
CA ALA A 30 -5.61 -5.42 8.66
C ALA A 30 -6.25 -4.04 8.44
N TYR A 31 -5.74 -3.27 7.49
CA TYR A 31 -6.28 -1.95 7.15
C TYR A 31 -7.66 -2.03 6.50
N ARG A 32 -7.90 -3.03 5.63
CA ARG A 32 -9.26 -3.36 5.16
C ARG A 32 -10.18 -3.66 6.35
N ARG A 33 -9.77 -4.56 7.25
CA ARG A 33 -10.56 -4.96 8.42
C ARG A 33 -10.82 -3.80 9.38
N TYR A 34 -9.92 -2.81 9.44
CA TYR A 34 -10.10 -1.60 10.23
C TYR A 34 -11.36 -0.84 9.80
N PHE A 35 -11.58 -0.63 8.50
CA PHE A 35 -12.79 0.03 8.01
C PHE A 35 -14.06 -0.83 8.13
N GLU A 36 -13.94 -2.14 7.97
CA GLU A 36 -15.06 -3.07 8.23
C GLU A 36 -15.50 -3.00 9.70
N LYS A 37 -14.54 -2.91 10.63
CA LYS A 37 -14.80 -2.83 12.07
C LYS A 37 -15.28 -1.44 12.50
N TYR A 38 -14.78 -0.39 11.87
CA TYR A 38 -15.09 1.00 12.21
C TYR A 38 -15.56 1.80 10.98
N PRO A 39 -16.80 1.55 10.47
CA PRO A 39 -17.31 2.25 9.29
C PRO A 39 -17.38 3.78 9.43
N SER A 40 -17.50 4.28 10.66
CA SER A 40 -17.51 5.73 10.96
C SER A 40 -16.18 6.45 10.65
N ARG A 41 -15.12 5.69 10.34
CA ARG A 41 -13.81 6.21 9.93
C ARG A 41 -13.65 6.36 8.41
N ILE A 42 -14.57 5.77 7.63
CA ILE A 42 -14.61 5.96 6.16
C ILE A 42 -14.85 7.45 5.87
N GLY A 43 -14.14 7.99 4.88
CA GLY A 43 -14.17 9.42 4.58
C GLY A 43 -13.31 10.29 5.50
N LYS A 44 -12.69 9.71 6.55
CA LYS A 44 -11.87 10.44 7.53
C LYS A 44 -10.42 10.01 7.48
N ASP A 45 -10.17 8.72 7.73
CA ASP A 45 -8.81 8.22 7.94
C ASP A 45 -8.15 7.86 6.61
N VAL A 46 -6.83 8.07 6.55
CA VAL A 46 -6.05 7.75 5.34
C VAL A 46 -4.76 7.06 5.75
N LEU A 47 -4.43 5.98 5.06
CA LEU A 47 -3.12 5.35 5.08
C LEU A 47 -2.33 5.87 3.88
N TYR A 48 -1.24 6.57 4.17
CA TYR A 48 -0.27 7.00 3.19
C TYR A 48 0.93 6.06 3.27
N GLN A 49 1.08 5.26 2.23
CA GLN A 49 2.04 4.19 2.18
C GLN A 49 2.99 4.44 1.01
N VAL A 50 4.25 4.68 1.35
CA VAL A 50 5.34 4.85 0.39
C VAL A 50 6.16 3.58 0.33
N TYR A 51 6.37 3.09 -0.88
CA TYR A 51 7.28 1.99 -1.16
C TYR A 51 8.50 2.50 -1.88
N LYS A 52 9.67 2.09 -1.40
CA LYS A 52 10.90 2.26 -2.17
C LYS A 52 11.15 0.98 -2.95
N PHE A 53 11.23 1.10 -4.26
CA PHE A 53 11.93 0.12 -5.08
C PHE A 53 13.44 0.28 -4.84
N GLU A 54 14.17 -0.83 -4.77
CA GLU A 54 15.61 -0.77 -4.98
C GLU A 54 15.81 -0.37 -6.44
N GLU A 55 16.35 0.83 -6.67
CA GLU A 55 17.04 1.07 -7.92
C GLU A 55 18.14 0.03 -8.04
N VAL A 56 18.28 -0.51 -9.24
CA VAL A 56 19.13 -1.66 -9.56
C VAL A 56 20.61 -1.26 -9.45
N GLU A 57 21.12 -1.05 -8.23
CA GLU A 57 22.56 -0.95 -7.94
C GLU A 57 23.13 -2.27 -7.40
N ASP A 58 22.38 -3.37 -7.49
CA ASP A 58 22.88 -4.69 -7.13
C ASP A 58 23.64 -5.31 -8.31
N PHE A 59 24.86 -4.81 -8.51
CA PHE A 59 25.95 -5.44 -9.26
C PHE A 59 26.24 -6.90 -8.82
N MET A 60 25.55 -7.41 -7.79
CA MET A 60 25.51 -8.83 -7.41
C MET A 60 24.49 -9.69 -8.19
N VAL A 61 23.93 -9.20 -9.29
CA VAL A 61 23.15 -10.04 -10.22
C VAL A 61 24.01 -10.99 -11.05
N GLN A 62 25.35 -10.81 -11.13
CA GLN A 62 26.18 -11.69 -11.96
C GLN A 62 26.56 -13.04 -11.32
N VAL A 63 26.49 -13.22 -9.99
CA VAL A 63 26.98 -14.45 -9.33
C VAL A 63 25.86 -15.36 -8.81
N ALA A 64 24.62 -14.87 -8.60
CA ALA A 64 23.60 -15.61 -7.84
C ALA A 64 22.27 -15.94 -8.56
N VAL A 65 22.08 -15.60 -9.85
CA VAL A 65 20.82 -15.94 -10.55
C VAL A 65 20.95 -17.30 -11.27
N THR A 66 20.94 -18.39 -10.51
CA THR A 66 20.63 -19.75 -11.01
C THR A 66 19.15 -20.11 -10.85
N ASN A 67 18.30 -19.25 -10.27
CA ASN A 67 16.89 -19.55 -10.04
C ASN A 67 15.95 -18.39 -10.40
N ARG A 68 15.40 -18.43 -11.63
CA ARG A 68 14.38 -17.48 -12.13
C ARG A 68 13.09 -17.43 -11.29
N ARG A 69 12.87 -18.36 -10.35
CA ARG A 69 11.67 -18.40 -9.49
C ARG A 69 11.61 -17.22 -8.51
N SER A 70 12.74 -16.75 -7.98
CA SER A 70 12.75 -15.65 -7.00
C SER A 70 12.21 -14.36 -7.63
N VAL A 71 12.67 -14.00 -8.82
CA VAL A 71 12.19 -12.82 -9.58
C VAL A 71 10.68 -12.90 -9.81
N ARG A 72 10.16 -14.05 -10.27
CA ARG A 72 8.72 -14.24 -10.48
C ARG A 72 7.93 -14.15 -9.17
N THR A 73 8.49 -14.62 -8.05
CA THR A 73 7.84 -14.50 -6.74
C THR A 73 7.75 -13.04 -6.29
N TYR A 74 8.76 -12.22 -6.58
CA TYR A 74 8.71 -10.78 -6.31
C TYR A 74 7.63 -10.08 -7.13
N GLU A 75 7.59 -10.31 -8.45
CA GLU A 75 6.55 -9.74 -9.33
C GLU A 75 5.14 -10.10 -8.86
N VAL A 76 4.88 -11.40 -8.66
CA VAL A 76 3.57 -11.89 -8.19
C VAL A 76 3.21 -11.28 -6.83
N TYR A 77 4.18 -11.13 -5.93
CA TYR A 77 3.95 -10.48 -4.63
C TYR A 77 3.54 -9.02 -4.79
N GLN A 78 4.25 -8.27 -5.64
CA GLN A 78 3.96 -6.87 -5.91
C GLN A 78 2.57 -6.70 -6.53
N ASP A 79 2.26 -7.46 -7.57
CA ASP A 79 0.94 -7.45 -8.22
C ASP A 79 -0.18 -7.74 -7.23
N THR A 80 0.02 -8.76 -6.37
CA THR A 80 -0.96 -9.10 -5.33
C THR A 80 -1.21 -7.91 -4.39
N CYS A 81 -0.16 -7.24 -3.93
CA CYS A 81 -0.30 -6.11 -3.01
C CYS A 81 -0.95 -4.89 -3.70
N MET A 82 -0.59 -4.63 -4.95
CA MET A 82 -1.20 -3.57 -5.77
C MET A 82 -2.69 -3.81 -5.98
N ASP A 83 -3.08 -5.05 -6.25
CA ASP A 83 -4.48 -5.41 -6.44
C ASP A 83 -5.28 -5.35 -5.12
N MET A 84 -4.67 -5.72 -3.99
CA MET A 84 -5.27 -5.51 -2.67
C MET A 84 -5.50 -4.02 -2.40
N ALA A 85 -4.51 -3.17 -2.71
CA ALA A 85 -4.63 -1.72 -2.53
C ALA A 85 -5.74 -1.12 -3.41
N LYS A 86 -5.81 -1.52 -4.68
CA LYS A 86 -6.89 -1.12 -5.60
C LYS A 86 -8.26 -1.54 -5.07
N LYS A 87 -8.39 -2.76 -4.56
CA LYS A 87 -9.64 -3.27 -3.97
C LYS A 87 -10.06 -2.45 -2.75
N ILE A 88 -9.14 -2.14 -1.83
CA ILE A 88 -9.44 -1.29 -0.67
C ILE A 88 -9.98 0.07 -1.09
N ASN A 89 -9.34 0.73 -2.07
CA ASN A 89 -9.81 2.01 -2.61
C ASN A 89 -11.15 1.91 -3.37
N ALA A 90 -11.48 0.74 -3.93
CA ALA A 90 -12.75 0.52 -4.59
C ALA A 90 -13.88 0.25 -3.59
N ASP A 91 -13.60 -0.58 -2.57
CA ASP A 91 -14.56 -1.06 -1.58
C ASP A 91 -14.98 0.03 -0.59
N PHE A 92 -14.05 0.92 -0.19
CA PHE A 92 -14.34 2.00 0.74
C PHE A 92 -14.28 3.35 0.03
N ARG A 93 -15.47 3.93 -0.17
CA ARG A 93 -15.66 5.26 -0.75
C ARG A 93 -16.61 6.06 0.11
N ASP A 94 -16.42 7.36 0.12
CA ASP A 94 -17.34 8.30 0.74
C ASP A 94 -18.02 9.13 -0.36
N PRO A 95 -19.35 8.99 -0.58
CA PRO A 95 -20.07 9.78 -1.57
C PRO A 95 -19.98 11.29 -1.35
N ALA A 96 -19.82 11.74 -0.10
CA ALA A 96 -19.65 13.16 0.22
C ALA A 96 -18.24 13.67 -0.10
N ARG A 97 -17.28 12.77 -0.28
CA ARG A 97 -15.86 13.06 -0.49
C ARG A 97 -15.28 12.18 -1.60
N PRO A 98 -15.70 12.39 -2.86
CA PRO A 98 -15.28 11.53 -3.98
C PRO A 98 -13.76 11.58 -4.24
N GLU A 99 -13.08 12.62 -3.78
CA GLU A 99 -11.62 12.76 -3.85
C GLU A 99 -10.87 11.97 -2.77
N TRP A 100 -11.56 11.57 -1.70
CA TRP A 100 -10.95 10.81 -0.61
C TRP A 100 -10.62 9.39 -1.06
N ARG A 101 -9.40 8.97 -0.76
CA ARG A 101 -8.93 7.60 -0.97
C ARG A 101 -8.47 7.05 0.38
N PRO A 102 -8.96 5.88 0.82
CA PRO A 102 -8.57 5.28 2.09
C PRO A 102 -7.08 4.93 2.12
N LEU A 103 -6.50 4.57 0.97
CA LEU A 103 -5.10 4.18 0.83
C LEU A 103 -4.46 4.95 -0.32
N VAL A 104 -3.45 5.75 -0.01
CA VAL A 104 -2.56 6.36 -0.99
C VAL A 104 -1.31 5.50 -1.08
N PHE A 105 -1.09 4.93 -2.27
CA PHE A 105 0.01 4.04 -2.56
C PHE A 105 0.99 4.77 -3.47
N GLN A 106 2.21 5.02 -3.00
CA GLN A 106 3.24 5.72 -3.76
C GLN A 106 4.46 4.80 -3.90
N THR A 107 4.92 4.62 -5.14
CA THR A 107 6.01 3.69 -5.49
C THR A 107 7.35 4.36 -5.77
N GLU A 108 7.34 5.68 -5.94
CA GLU A 108 8.54 6.48 -6.11
C GLU A 108 8.71 7.29 -4.83
N GLY A 109 9.87 7.14 -4.18
CA GLY A 109 10.24 8.05 -3.11
C GLY A 109 10.35 9.47 -3.67
N LEU A 110 9.78 10.44 -2.95
CA LEU A 110 10.03 11.87 -3.18
C LEU A 110 11.53 12.17 -3.24
#